data_AF-I1C2K2-F1
#
_entry.id   AF-I1C2K2-F1
#
_cell.length_a   1.000
_cell.length_b   1.000
_cell.length_c   1.000
_cell.angle_alpha   90.00
_cell.angle_beta   90.00
_cell.angle_gamma   90.00
#
_symmetry.space_group_name_H-M   'P 1'
#
loop_
_entity.id
_entity.type
_entity.pdbx_description
1 polymer ?
#
loop_
_entity_poly.entity_id
_entity_poly.type
_entity_poly.pdbx_seq_one_letter_code
_entity_poly.pdbx_strand_id
1 'polypeptide(L)'
;METFKANLQEFAQKHPNKGFWADLLGVGDFYYELGIQIIEACITSRSSDGGLTELAEIMRRIKTMRGMDTKQQITEDDMIRAIKTLKPLSGGYQVLQIGDKKLVRSIPKELDKDQTTLLLLAQKEGYVTFDMVYRELGWNKERIVAATL
;
A
#
# COMPACT_ATOMS: atom_id res chain seq x y z
N MET A 1 -0.90 -14.70 -9.80
CA MET A 1 -0.01 -13.79 -10.55
C MET A 1 -0.45 -13.63 -12.00
N GLU A 2 -0.66 -14.73 -12.73
CA GLU A 2 -1.07 -14.69 -14.15
C GLU A 2 -2.34 -13.90 -14.43
N THR A 3 -3.41 -14.08 -13.64
CA THR A 3 -4.67 -13.34 -13.82
C THR A 3 -4.52 -11.84 -13.65
N PHE A 4 -3.64 -11.39 -12.74
CA PHE A 4 -3.42 -9.97 -12.52
C PHE A 4 -2.57 -9.36 -13.65
N LYS A 5 -1.53 -10.07 -14.10
CA LYS A 5 -0.72 -9.69 -15.27
C LYS A 5 -1.58 -9.64 -16.54
N ALA A 6 -2.48 -10.62 -16.73
CA ALA A 6 -3.44 -10.65 -17.83
C ALA A 6 -4.42 -9.46 -17.77
N ASN A 7 -4.97 -9.14 -16.59
CA ASN A 7 -5.87 -7.99 -16.42
C ASN A 7 -5.15 -6.65 -16.69
N LEU A 8 -3.86 -6.54 -16.31
CA LEU A 8 -3.03 -5.37 -16.63
C LEU A 8 -2.78 -5.25 -18.15
N GLN A 9 -2.47 -6.36 -18.82
CA GLN A 9 -2.29 -6.38 -20.28
C GLN A 9 -3.59 -6.08 -21.02
N GLU A 10 -4.72 -6.62 -20.58
CA GLU A 10 -6.03 -6.36 -21.16
C GLU A 10 -6.46 -4.90 -20.95
N PHE A 11 -6.20 -4.33 -19.77
CA PHE A 11 -6.43 -2.92 -19.48
C PHE A 11 -5.58 -2.00 -20.36
N ALA A 12 -4.30 -2.34 -20.56
CA ALA A 12 -3.39 -1.61 -21.43
C ALA A 12 -3.81 -1.69 -22.92
N GLN A 13 -4.31 -2.85 -23.38
CA GLN A 13 -4.86 -3.01 -24.73
C GLN A 13 -6.17 -2.25 -24.94
N LYS A 14 -7.04 -2.17 -23.92
CA LYS A 14 -8.31 -1.43 -23.97
C LYS A 14 -8.16 0.08 -24.00
N HIS A 15 -6.99 0.62 -23.62
CA HIS A 15 -6.71 2.07 -23.62
C HIS A 15 -5.47 2.40 -24.48
N PRO A 16 -5.54 2.17 -25.81
CA PRO A 16 -4.39 2.18 -26.70
C PRO A 16 -3.92 3.58 -27.12
N ASN A 17 -4.35 4.66 -26.44
CA ASN A 17 -4.02 6.02 -26.85
C ASN A 17 -2.53 6.29 -26.73
N LYS A 18 -1.81 6.01 -27.82
CA LYS A 18 -0.38 6.27 -28.04
C LYS A 18 0.01 7.73 -27.77
N GLY A 19 -0.93 8.68 -27.76
CA GLY A 19 -0.70 10.09 -27.38
C GLY A 19 -0.61 10.34 -25.86
N PHE A 20 -1.36 9.60 -25.03
CA PHE A 20 -1.29 9.77 -23.56
C PHE A 20 -0.01 9.17 -22.97
N TRP A 21 0.47 8.08 -23.58
CA TRP A 21 1.71 7.40 -23.21
C TRP A 21 2.96 8.08 -23.79
N ALA A 22 2.85 8.81 -24.91
CA ALA A 22 3.98 9.48 -25.57
C ALA A 22 4.30 10.88 -25.03
N ASP A 23 3.32 11.65 -24.54
CA ASP A 23 3.60 12.96 -23.89
C ASP A 23 4.24 12.82 -22.49
N LEU A 24 4.33 11.58 -21.98
CA LEU A 24 4.83 11.20 -20.64
C LEU A 24 6.28 10.65 -20.66
N LEU A 25 6.94 10.65 -21.82
CA LEU A 25 8.16 9.90 -22.12
C LEU A 25 9.42 10.36 -21.38
N GLY A 26 9.64 9.69 -20.26
CA GLY A 26 10.92 9.57 -19.57
C GLY A 26 10.71 9.13 -18.12
N VAL A 27 9.62 9.63 -17.52
CA VAL A 27 9.33 9.48 -16.09
C VAL A 27 8.16 8.52 -15.84
N GLY A 28 7.22 8.40 -16.80
CA GLY A 28 6.06 7.49 -16.69
C GLY A 28 6.46 6.02 -16.58
N ASP A 29 7.26 5.52 -17.52
CA ASP A 29 7.65 4.10 -17.60
C ASP A 29 8.28 3.59 -16.30
N PHE A 30 9.14 4.40 -15.69
CA PHE A 30 9.75 4.10 -14.39
C PHE A 30 8.70 3.92 -13.28
N TYR A 31 7.74 4.85 -13.15
CA TYR A 31 6.72 4.76 -12.11
C TYR A 31 5.70 3.65 -12.37
N TYR A 32 5.47 3.25 -13.62
CA TYR A 32 4.66 2.07 -13.94
C TYR A 32 5.39 0.77 -13.56
N GLU A 33 6.67 0.64 -13.92
CA GLU A 33 7.47 -0.52 -13.53
C GLU A 33 7.58 -0.63 -12.00
N LEU A 34 7.84 0.50 -11.33
CA LEU A 34 7.85 0.56 -9.87
C LEU A 34 6.47 0.21 -9.30
N GLY A 35 5.39 0.66 -9.92
CA GLY A 35 4.02 0.31 -9.55
C GLY A 35 3.76 -1.20 -9.59
N ILE A 36 4.23 -1.89 -10.63
CA ILE A 36 4.12 -3.36 -10.74
C ILE A 36 4.88 -4.05 -9.60
N GLN A 37 6.09 -3.59 -9.29
CA GLN A 37 6.88 -4.15 -8.18
C GLN A 37 6.22 -3.90 -6.81
N ILE A 38 5.60 -2.73 -6.62
CA ILE A 38 4.79 -2.44 -5.42
C ILE A 38 3.65 -3.44 -5.31
N ILE A 39 2.93 -3.69 -6.41
CA ILE A 39 1.83 -4.66 -6.43
C ILE A 39 2.33 -6.06 -6.06
N GLU A 40 3.44 -6.49 -6.64
CA GLU A 40 4.05 -7.79 -6.32
C GLU A 40 4.43 -7.90 -4.84
N ALA A 41 5.09 -6.86 -4.30
CA ALA A 41 5.46 -6.81 -2.88
C ALA A 41 4.24 -6.87 -1.95
N CYS A 42 3.13 -6.20 -2.30
CA CYS A 42 1.88 -6.23 -1.54
C CYS A 42 1.12 -7.56 -1.67
N ILE A 43 1.15 -8.21 -2.84
CA ILE A 43 0.56 -9.55 -3.02
C ILE A 43 1.30 -10.57 -2.16
N THR A 44 2.63 -10.51 -2.12
CA THR A 44 3.46 -11.47 -1.40
C THR A 44 3.25 -11.42 0.12
N SER A 45 2.97 -10.26 0.73
CA SER A 45 2.70 -10.19 2.18
C SER A 45 1.25 -10.19 2.58
N ARG A 46 0.31 -10.17 1.63
CA ARG A 46 -1.11 -10.05 1.96
C ARG A 46 -1.60 -11.09 2.96
N SER A 47 -1.05 -12.31 2.88
CA SER A 47 -1.42 -13.39 3.81
C SER A 47 -0.95 -13.14 5.25
N SER A 48 0.08 -12.31 5.47
CA SER A 48 0.61 -12.01 6.78
C SER A 48 0.19 -10.64 7.33
N ASP A 49 -0.10 -9.65 6.48
CA ASP A 49 -0.44 -8.28 6.91
C ASP A 49 -1.88 -7.86 6.59
N GLY A 50 -2.66 -8.72 5.92
CA GLY A 50 -4.05 -8.42 5.57
C GLY A 50 -4.22 -7.31 4.53
N GLY A 51 -3.15 -6.90 3.84
CA GLY A 51 -3.18 -5.85 2.82
C GLY A 51 -2.98 -4.43 3.37
N LEU A 52 -2.37 -4.30 4.55
CA LEU A 52 -1.91 -3.03 5.12
C LEU A 52 -0.44 -3.15 5.56
N THR A 53 0.46 -2.57 4.79
CA THR A 53 1.92 -2.74 4.99
C THR A 53 2.61 -1.39 5.16
N GLU A 54 3.63 -1.30 6.01
CA GLU A 54 4.46 -0.09 6.07
C GLU A 54 5.14 0.18 4.71
N LEU A 55 5.15 1.44 4.28
CA LEU A 55 5.78 1.87 3.02
C LEU A 55 7.28 1.51 2.99
N ALA A 56 7.96 1.69 4.14
CA ALA A 56 9.37 1.33 4.31
C ALA A 56 9.63 -0.17 4.10
N GLU A 57 8.70 -1.03 4.54
CA GLU A 57 8.80 -2.48 4.34
C GLU A 57 8.64 -2.86 2.86
N ILE A 58 7.71 -2.21 2.14
CA ILE A 58 7.58 -2.38 0.69
C ILE A 58 8.86 -1.94 -0.02
N MET A 59 9.42 -0.78 0.34
CA MET A 59 10.70 -0.30 -0.21
C MET A 59 11.83 -1.30 0.02
N ARG A 60 11.93 -1.87 1.23
CA ARG A 60 12.92 -2.89 1.57
C ARG A 60 12.79 -4.11 0.68
N ARG A 61 11.56 -4.59 0.44
CA ARG A 61 11.31 -5.74 -0.44
C ARG A 61 11.64 -5.45 -1.89
N ILE A 62 11.28 -4.27 -2.40
CA ILE A 62 11.64 -3.86 -3.77
C ILE A 62 13.14 -3.80 -3.95
N LYS A 63 13.86 -3.26 -2.96
CA LYS A 63 15.33 -3.27 -2.96
C LYS A 63 15.90 -4.69 -3.05
N THR A 64 15.32 -5.63 -2.30
CA THR A 64 15.70 -7.05 -2.39
C THR A 64 15.38 -7.66 -3.75
N MET A 65 14.19 -7.39 -4.32
CA MET A 65 13.78 -7.89 -5.64
C MET A 65 14.67 -7.38 -6.78
N ARG A 66 15.12 -6.13 -6.70
CA ARG A 66 15.99 -5.49 -7.70
C ARG A 66 17.46 -5.91 -7.61
N GLY A 67 17.88 -6.49 -6.49
CA GLY A 67 19.28 -6.87 -6.25
C GLY A 67 20.21 -5.69 -5.94
N MET A 68 21.46 -6.00 -5.58
CA MET A 68 22.47 -5.01 -5.14
C MET A 68 22.97 -4.07 -6.24
N ASP A 69 22.74 -4.40 -7.52
CA ASP A 69 23.42 -3.75 -8.67
C ASP A 69 22.59 -2.63 -9.33
N THR A 70 21.54 -2.15 -8.65
CA THR A 70 20.73 -1.06 -9.18
C THR A 70 21.33 0.30 -8.83
N LYS A 71 21.89 0.97 -9.85
CA LYS A 71 22.35 2.37 -9.75
C LYS A 71 21.21 3.36 -9.45
N GLN A 72 19.97 2.97 -9.70
CA GLN A 72 18.80 3.82 -9.50
C GLN A 72 18.28 3.71 -8.06
N GLN A 73 18.54 4.74 -7.25
CA GLN A 73 17.95 4.85 -5.92
C GLN A 73 16.46 5.17 -6.04
N ILE A 74 15.64 4.43 -5.29
CA ILE A 74 14.19 4.67 -5.19
C ILE A 74 13.94 5.43 -3.91
N THR A 75 13.36 6.62 -4.03
CA THR A 75 12.97 7.44 -2.88
C THR A 75 11.55 7.13 -2.44
N GLU A 76 11.18 7.58 -1.24
CA GLU A 76 9.80 7.46 -0.76
C GLU A 76 8.81 8.23 -1.66
N ASP A 77 9.22 9.38 -2.18
CA ASP A 77 8.44 10.16 -3.14
C ASP A 77 8.17 9.37 -4.43
N ASP A 78 9.14 8.59 -4.90
CA ASP A 78 8.98 7.75 -6.08
C ASP A 78 7.94 6.67 -5.85
N MET A 79 7.94 6.08 -4.64
CA MET A 79 6.93 5.12 -4.23
C MET A 79 5.54 5.74 -4.20
N ILE A 80 5.41 6.93 -3.62
CA ILE A 80 4.13 7.64 -3.54
C ILE A 80 3.60 7.97 -4.94
N ARG A 81 4.47 8.41 -5.86
CA ARG A 81 4.11 8.67 -7.26
C ARG A 81 3.69 7.39 -7.98
N ALA A 82 4.43 6.30 -7.82
CA ALA A 82 4.09 5.00 -8.38
C ALA A 82 2.76 4.45 -7.84
N ILE A 83 2.48 4.57 -6.54
CA ILE A 83 1.19 4.15 -5.97
C ILE A 83 0.04 4.95 -6.57
N LYS A 84 0.23 6.26 -6.82
CA LYS A 84 -0.80 7.10 -7.45
C LYS A 84 -1.13 6.65 -8.87
N THR A 85 -0.18 6.10 -9.62
CA THR A 85 -0.46 5.56 -10.97
C THR A 85 -1.33 4.32 -10.95
N LEU A 86 -1.43 3.63 -9.80
CA LEU A 86 -2.26 2.43 -9.62
C LEU A 86 -3.75 2.74 -9.38
N LYS A 87 -4.12 4.01 -9.14
CA LYS A 87 -5.50 4.42 -8.84
C LYS A 87 -6.55 3.89 -9.84
N PRO A 88 -6.30 3.87 -11.17
CA PRO A 88 -7.26 3.35 -12.15
C PRO A 88 -7.56 1.85 -12.04
N LEU A 89 -6.71 1.07 -11.34
CA LEU A 89 -6.85 -0.38 -11.24
C LEU A 89 -7.90 -0.82 -10.20
N SER A 90 -8.54 0.12 -9.49
CA SER A 90 -9.57 -0.14 -8.46
C SER A 90 -9.17 -1.16 -7.38
N GLY A 91 -7.88 -1.40 -7.19
CA GLY A 91 -7.33 -2.40 -6.26
C GLY A 91 -7.23 -1.93 -4.80
N GLY A 92 -7.70 -0.72 -4.49
CA GLY A 92 -7.61 -0.14 -3.13
C GLY A 92 -6.25 0.43 -2.75
N TYR A 93 -5.30 0.49 -3.70
CA TYR A 93 -3.95 1.05 -3.52
C TYR A 93 -4.00 2.50 -3.06
N GLN A 94 -3.58 2.75 -1.82
CA GLN A 94 -3.54 4.07 -1.23
C GLN A 94 -2.46 4.16 -0.16
N VAL A 95 -1.76 5.30 -0.14
CA VAL A 95 -0.88 5.65 0.99
C VAL A 95 -1.72 6.33 2.07
N LEU A 96 -1.63 5.83 3.29
CA LEU A 96 -2.28 6.34 4.48
C LEU A 96 -1.21 6.83 5.45
N GLN A 97 -1.37 8.03 6.00
CA GLN A 97 -0.55 8.51 7.10
C GLN A 97 -1.25 8.13 8.41
N ILE A 98 -0.59 7.30 9.23
CA ILE A 98 -1.07 6.91 10.55
C ILE A 98 0.07 7.24 11.52
N GLY A 99 -0.14 8.14 12.47
CA GLY A 99 0.93 8.60 13.35
C GLY A 99 2.15 9.09 12.58
N ASP A 100 3.33 8.57 12.90
CA ASP A 100 4.60 8.88 12.23
C ASP A 100 4.91 7.94 11.05
N LYS A 101 4.07 6.95 10.78
CA LYS A 101 4.28 5.95 9.71
C LYS A 101 3.37 6.17 8.51
N LYS A 102 3.93 5.89 7.32
CA LYS A 102 3.16 5.74 6.07
C LYS A 102 2.85 4.26 5.84
N LEU A 103 1.58 3.94 5.70
CA LEU A 103 1.09 2.61 5.36
C LEU A 103 0.57 2.60 3.93
N VAL A 104 0.72 1.48 3.24
CA VAL A 104 0.11 1.22 1.95
C VAL A 104 -1.01 0.22 2.17
N ARG A 105 -2.24 0.65 1.86
CA ARG A 105 -3.37 -0.26 1.73
C ARG A 105 -3.39 -0.83 0.33
N SER A 106 -3.51 -2.15 0.18
CA SER A 106 -3.54 -2.87 -1.11
C SER A 106 -4.82 -3.67 -1.36
N ILE A 107 -5.87 -3.39 -0.58
CA ILE A 107 -7.20 -4.01 -0.71
C ILE A 107 -8.30 -2.95 -0.55
N PRO A 108 -9.48 -3.16 -1.14
CA PRO A 108 -10.61 -2.25 -0.98
C PRO A 108 -11.30 -2.46 0.39
N LYS A 109 -10.64 -2.08 1.48
CA LYS A 109 -11.22 -1.99 2.83
C LYS A 109 -11.02 -0.57 3.34
N GLU A 110 -12.09 0.15 3.63
CA GLU A 110 -11.98 1.45 4.27
C GLU A 110 -11.59 1.26 5.74
N LEU A 111 -10.66 2.10 6.21
CA LEU A 111 -10.35 2.21 7.62
C LEU A 111 -11.18 3.36 8.16
N ASP A 112 -12.03 3.08 9.12
CA ASP A 112 -12.77 4.13 9.82
C ASP A 112 -11.88 4.83 10.87
N LYS A 113 -12.46 5.79 11.59
CA LYS A 113 -11.76 6.55 12.62
C LYS A 113 -11.32 5.66 13.79
N ASP A 114 -12.11 4.64 14.12
CA ASP A 114 -11.84 3.80 15.28
C ASP A 114 -10.67 2.85 14.97
N GLN A 115 -10.71 2.19 13.83
CA GLN A 115 -9.62 1.35 13.33
C GLN A 115 -8.33 2.17 13.14
N THR A 116 -8.42 3.40 12.64
CA THR A 116 -7.27 4.31 12.54
C THR A 116 -6.69 4.65 13.92
N THR A 117 -7.54 4.84 14.93
CA THR A 117 -7.10 5.13 16.30
C THR A 117 -6.46 3.91 16.95
N LEU A 118 -7.00 2.71 16.73
CA LEU A 118 -6.39 1.45 17.18
C LEU A 118 -5.02 1.23 16.54
N LEU A 119 -4.90 1.48 15.22
CA LEU A 119 -3.61 1.39 14.53
C LEU A 119 -2.60 2.37 15.11
N LEU A 120 -3.01 3.61 15.40
CA LEU A 120 -2.15 4.62 16.04
C LEU A 120 -1.67 4.14 17.42
N LEU A 121 -2.54 3.56 18.23
CA LEU A 121 -2.18 2.99 19.53
C LEU A 121 -1.20 1.81 19.38
N ALA A 122 -1.44 0.95 18.38
CA ALA A 122 -0.59 -0.21 18.08
C ALA A 122 0.82 0.18 17.64
N GLN A 123 1.09 1.41 17.19
CA GLN A 123 2.42 1.79 16.70
C GLN A 123 3.52 1.68 17.74
N LYS A 124 3.17 1.86 19.03
CA LYS A 124 4.12 1.78 20.13
C LYS A 124 4.55 0.34 20.44
N GLU A 125 3.57 -0.56 20.56
CA GLU A 125 3.77 -1.92 21.07
C GLU A 125 3.71 -3.01 19.98
N GLY A 126 3.24 -2.67 18.78
CA GLY A 126 2.97 -3.62 17.69
C GLY A 126 1.65 -4.38 17.83
N TYR A 127 0.91 -4.18 18.93
CA TYR A 127 -0.38 -4.80 19.20
C TYR A 127 -1.26 -3.87 20.03
N VAL A 128 -2.55 -4.19 20.12
CA VAL A 128 -3.51 -3.56 21.05
C VAL A 128 -4.20 -4.64 21.87
N THR A 129 -4.46 -4.35 23.13
CA THR A 129 -5.29 -5.19 24.00
C THR A 129 -6.51 -4.40 24.47
N PHE A 130 -7.54 -5.12 24.92
CA PHE A 130 -8.74 -4.50 25.45
C PHE A 130 -8.43 -3.50 26.58
N ASP A 131 -7.56 -3.88 27.51
CA ASP A 131 -7.19 -3.05 28.65
C ASP A 131 -6.41 -1.79 28.22
N MET A 132 -5.50 -1.90 27.24
CA MET A 132 -4.82 -0.74 26.66
C MET A 132 -5.83 0.24 26.04
N VAL A 133 -6.76 -0.26 25.23
CA VAL A 133 -7.75 0.59 24.56
C VAL A 133 -8.70 1.24 25.58
N TYR A 134 -9.11 0.49 26.60
CA TYR A 134 -9.92 1.01 27.69
C TYR A 134 -9.21 2.13 28.47
N ARG A 135 -7.95 1.91 28.87
CA ARG A 135 -7.18 2.88 29.67
C ARG A 135 -6.77 4.11 28.89
N GLU A 136 -6.32 3.94 27.65
CA GLU A 136 -5.76 5.03 26.84
C GLU A 136 -6.84 5.83 26.12
N LEU A 137 -7.93 5.19 25.67
CA LEU A 137 -8.98 5.84 24.87
C LEU A 137 -10.30 5.99 25.61
N GLY A 138 -10.50 5.33 26.76
CA GLY A 138 -11.75 5.37 27.52
C GLY A 138 -12.92 4.70 26.80
N TRP A 139 -12.67 3.82 25.83
CA TRP A 139 -13.73 3.19 25.04
C TRP A 139 -14.43 2.09 25.84
N ASN A 140 -15.75 1.97 25.67
CA ASN A 140 -16.52 0.87 26.24
C ASN A 140 -16.29 -0.45 25.48
N LYS A 141 -16.76 -1.55 26.07
CA LYS A 141 -16.54 -2.89 25.53
C LYS A 141 -17.13 -3.07 24.14
N GLU A 142 -18.32 -2.55 23.92
CA GLU A 142 -19.07 -2.69 22.68
C GLU A 142 -18.33 -2.02 21.52
N ARG A 143 -17.80 -0.82 21.73
CA ARG A 143 -17.01 -0.09 20.73
C ARG A 143 -15.68 -0.76 20.45
N ILE A 144 -14.98 -1.25 21.48
CA ILE A 144 -13.71 -1.97 21.29
C ILE A 144 -13.92 -3.21 20.43
N VAL A 145 -14.95 -4.00 20.72
CA VAL A 145 -15.28 -5.20 19.92
C VAL A 145 -15.59 -4.80 18.49
N ALA A 146 -16.46 -3.81 18.26
CA ALA A 146 -16.83 -3.35 16.93
C ALA A 146 -15.62 -2.88 16.09
N ALA A 147 -14.65 -2.20 16.72
CA ALA A 147 -13.46 -1.69 16.04
C ALA A 147 -12.42 -2.77 15.71
N THR A 148 -12.50 -3.95 16.35
CA THR A 148 -11.57 -5.08 16.14
C THR A 148 -12.11 -6.18 15.20
N LEU A 149 -13.35 -6.05 14.72
CA LEU A 149 -13.99 -6.94 13.75
C LEU A 149 -13.71 -6.48 12.29
#